data_AF-A0AAD4BYH9-F1
#
_entry.id   AF-A0AAD4BYH9-F1
#
_cell.length_a   1.000
_cell.length_b   1.000
_cell.length_c   1.000
_cell.angle_alpha   90.00
_cell.angle_beta   90.00
_cell.angle_gamma   90.00
#
_symmetry.space_group_name_H-M   'P 1'
#
loop_
_entity.id
_entity.type
_entity.pdbx_description
1 polymer ?
#
loop_
_entity_poly.entity_id
_entity_poly.type
_entity_poly.pdbx_seq_one_letter_code
_entity_poly.pdbx_strand_id
1 'polypeptide(L)' 'MSKSREEGGHAVRERRDVNFSRTVQVPFGTKPKDVKAKMEKGLLTLTFPKANEQQRITIQ' A
#
# COMPACT_ATOMS: atom_id res chain seq x y z
N MET A 1 18.67 -1.16 -0.29
CA MET A 1 19.69 -2.12 -0.77
C MET A 1 19.05 -3.06 -1.79
N SER A 2 19.26 -2.81 -3.08
CA SER A 2 18.79 -3.67 -4.17
C SER A 2 19.82 -4.77 -4.41
N LYS A 3 19.50 -6.03 -4.08
CA LYS A 3 20.28 -7.17 -4.56
C LYS A 3 19.93 -7.39 -6.03
N SER A 4 20.84 -7.01 -6.93
CA SER A 4 20.85 -7.50 -8.31
C SER A 4 21.21 -8.98 -8.26
N ARG A 5 20.22 -9.84 -8.51
CA ARG A 5 20.44 -11.29 -8.66
C ARG A 5 20.55 -11.54 -10.17
N GLU A 6 21.79 -11.63 -10.65
CA GLU A 6 22.09 -12.09 -12.01
C GLU A 6 22.01 -13.61 -12.04
N GLU A 7 20.85 -14.12 -12.42
CA GLU A 7 20.67 -15.53 -12.79
C GLU A 7 20.11 -15.53 -14.23
N GLY A 8 21.01 -15.59 -15.23
CA GLY A 8 20.66 -15.72 -16.65
C GLY A 8 20.53 -14.39 -17.42
N GLY A 9 21.38 -14.23 -18.44
CA GLY A 9 21.48 -13.01 -19.25
C GLY A 9 20.24 -12.74 -20.11
N HIS A 10 19.48 -11.72 -19.73
CA HIS A 10 18.44 -11.14 -20.58
C HIS A 10 19.02 -9.90 -21.28
N ALA A 11 18.83 -9.78 -22.60
CA ALA A 11 19.25 -8.59 -23.35
C ALA A 11 18.42 -7.34 -22.97
N VAL A 12 17.16 -7.53 -22.55
CA VAL A 12 16.26 -6.46 -22.12
C VAL A 12 15.37 -6.95 -20.97
N ARG A 13 15.13 -6.09 -19.98
CA ARG A 13 14.20 -6.32 -18.88
C ARG A 13 13.25 -5.13 -18.74
N GLU A 14 12.00 -5.32 -19.13
CA GLU A 14 10.98 -4.25 -19.11
C GLU A 14 10.39 -4.02 -17.71
N ARG A 15 10.28 -5.08 -16.90
CA ARG A 15 9.66 -5.03 -15.57
C ARG A 15 10.71 -4.90 -14.47
N ARG A 16 10.47 -3.99 -13.54
CA ARG A 16 11.33 -3.80 -12.36
C ARG A 16 10.96 -4.80 -11.29
N ASP A 17 11.93 -5.58 -10.84
CA ASP A 17 11.81 -6.37 -9.62
C ASP A 17 12.48 -5.61 -8.48
N VAL A 18 11.65 -5.00 -7.65
CA VAL A 18 12.10 -4.15 -6.54
C VAL A 18 11.25 -4.41 -5.32
N ASN A 19 11.87 -4.29 -4.15
CA ASN A 19 11.11 -4.09 -2.92
C ASN A 19 10.46 -2.70 -3.00
N PHE A 20 9.15 -2.63 -2.82
CA PHE A 20 8.41 -1.38 -2.83
C PHE A 20 7.80 -1.10 -1.46
N SER A 21 7.79 0.19 -1.09
CA SER A 21 7.11 0.70 0.09
C SER A 21 6.43 2.01 -0.27
N ARG A 22 5.23 2.21 0.28
CA ARG A 22 4.40 3.40 0.09
C ARG A 22 3.69 3.72 1.41
N THR A 23 3.56 4.99 1.71
CA THR A 23 2.78 5.51 2.83
C THR A 23 1.53 6.17 2.28
N VAL A 24 0.38 5.89 2.88
CA VAL A 24 -0.92 6.47 2.50
C VAL A 24 -1.56 7.08 3.73
N GLN A 25 -2.10 8.28 3.61
CA GLN A 25 -2.86 8.93 4.69
C GLN A 25 -4.24 8.27 4.83
N VAL A 26 -4.63 7.99 6.06
CA VAL A 26 -5.92 7.37 6.38
C VAL A 26 -6.75 8.31 7.25
N PRO A 27 -8.08 8.14 7.31
CA PRO A 27 -8.91 8.95 8.20
C PRO A 27 -8.44 8.90 9.65
N PHE A 28 -8.57 10.02 10.35
CA PHE A 28 -8.18 10.14 11.76
C PHE A 28 -8.92 9.10 12.62
N GLY A 29 -8.24 8.51 13.60
CA GLY A 29 -8.83 7.49 14.47
C GLY A 29 -9.05 6.12 13.82
N THR A 30 -8.58 5.88 12.59
CA THR A 30 -8.50 4.53 12.02
C THR A 30 -7.67 3.63 12.94
N LYS A 31 -8.27 2.58 13.48
CA LYS A 31 -7.57 1.60 14.31
C LYS A 31 -6.95 0.51 13.43
N PRO A 32 -5.71 0.06 13.68
CA PRO A 32 -5.09 -0.99 12.87
C PRO A 32 -5.90 -2.28 12.77
N LYS A 33 -6.64 -2.64 13.82
CA LYS A 33 -7.45 -3.86 13.88
C LYS A 33 -8.67 -3.83 12.94
N ASP A 34 -9.09 -2.64 12.51
CA ASP A 34 -10.29 -2.46 11.68
C ASP A 34 -9.96 -2.37 10.18
N VAL A 35 -8.65 -2.35 9.83
CA VAL A 35 -8.19 -2.32 8.44
C VAL A 35 -8.20 -3.74 7.87
N LYS A 36 -8.86 -3.91 6.73
CA LYS A 36 -8.89 -5.19 5.99
C LYS A 36 -7.98 -5.13 4.78
N ALA A 37 -7.29 -6.22 4.49
CA ALA A 37 -6.44 -6.37 3.32
C ALA A 37 -6.82 -7.63 2.53
N LYS A 38 -6.87 -7.52 1.20
CA LYS A 38 -7.09 -8.66 0.29
C LYS A 38 -6.12 -8.55 -0.88
N MET A 39 -5.41 -9.63 -1.19
CA MET A 39 -4.59 -9.75 -2.40
C MET A 39 -5.28 -10.70 -3.38
N GLU A 40 -5.62 -10.21 -4.56
CA GLU A 40 -6.26 -11.04 -5.59
C GLU A 40 -5.84 -10.55 -6.98
N LYS A 41 -5.49 -11.47 -7.88
CA LYS A 41 -5.11 -11.16 -9.28
C LYS A 41 -4.05 -10.06 -9.43
N GLY A 42 -3.09 -10.03 -8.49
CA GLY A 42 -2.00 -9.04 -8.48
C GLY A 42 -2.40 -7.66 -7.95
N LEU A 43 -3.60 -7.50 -7.40
CA LEU A 43 -4.07 -6.26 -6.79
C LEU A 43 -4.19 -6.40 -5.27
N LEU A 44 -3.45 -5.56 -4.54
CA LEU A 44 -3.65 -5.36 -3.11
C LEU A 44 -4.77 -4.35 -2.89
N THR A 45 -5.88 -4.80 -2.32
CA THR A 45 -6.99 -3.93 -1.89
C THR A 45 -6.92 -3.74 -0.39
N LEU A 46 -6.85 -2.48 0.05
CA LEU A 46 -6.95 -2.07 1.45
C LEU A 46 -8.32 -1.43 1.69
N THR A 47 -9.02 -1.84 2.73
CA THR A 47 -10.35 -1.30 3.10
C THR A 47 -10.27 -0.70 4.49
N PHE A 48 -10.61 0.58 4.58
CA PHE A 48 -10.67 1.34 5.82
C PHE A 48 -12.13 1.57 6.20
N PRO A 49 -12.49 1.48 7.48
CA PRO A 49 -13.83 1.86 7.93
C PRO A 49 -14.08 3.34 7.63
N LYS A 50 -15.33 3.70 7.34
CA LYS A 50 -15.71 5.11 7.24
C LYS A 50 -15.45 5.79 8.58
N ALA A 51 -14.92 7.01 8.55
CA ALA A 51 -14.79 7.83 9.74
C ALA A 51 -16.18 8.04 10.35
N ASN A 52 -16.30 7.85 11.67
CA ASN A 52 -17.51 8.23 12.39
C ASN A 52 -17.69 9.75 12.28
N GLU A 53 -18.93 10.22 12.10
CA GLU A 53 -19.28 11.61 11.78
C GLU A 53 -18.76 12.68 12.76
N GLN A 54 -18.28 12.27 13.95
CA GLN A 54 -17.67 13.14 14.96
C GLN A 54 -16.30 13.72 14.56
N GLN A 55 -15.76 13.40 13.37
CA GLN A 55 -14.42 13.80 12.95
C GLN A 55 -14.39 14.79 11.77
N ARG A 56 -15.39 15.69 11.67
CA ARG A 56 -15.20 16.93 10.90
C ARG A 56 -14.35 17.90 11.73
N ILE A 57 -13.06 17.94 11.46
CA ILE A 57 -12.22 19.08 11.87
C ILE A 57 -12.65 20.31 11.07
N THR A 58 -13.55 21.12 11.65
CA THR A 58 -13.78 22.49 11.18
C THR A 58 -12.57 23.32 11.59
N ILE A 59 -11.83 23.82 10.61
CA ILE A 59 -10.79 24.83 10.84
C ILE A 59 -11.53 26.15 11.10
N GLN A 60 -11.38 26.71 12.30
CA GLN A 60 -11.83 28.08 12.62
C GLN A 60 -10.79 29.10 12.17
#